data_AF-A0A351F2P5-F1
#
_entry.id   AF-A0A351F2P5-F1
#
_cell.length_a   1.000
_cell.length_b   1.000
_cell.length_c   1.000
_cell.angle_alpha   90.00
_cell.angle_beta   90.00
_cell.angle_gamma   90.00
#
_symmetry.space_group_name_H-M   'P 1'
#
loop_
_entity.id
_entity.type
_entity.pdbx_description
1 polymer ?
#
loop_
_entity_poly.entity_id
_entity_poly.type
_entity_poly.pdbx_seq_one_letter_code
_entity_poly.pdbx_strand_id
1 'polypeptide(L)' 'MNLVGIPVPPGFTITTEVCTEYNEVGKDETVKRLKDEVEAAVKYVEEIMGSKYGDNENPL' A
#
# COMPACT_ATOMS: atom_id res chain seq x y z
N MET A 1 4.65 9.82 -13.13
CA MET A 1 6.05 9.47 -13.48
C MET A 1 6.19 8.02 -13.94
N ASN A 2 5.52 7.05 -13.30
CA ASN A 2 5.55 5.64 -13.74
C ASN A 2 5.06 5.43 -15.21
N LEU A 3 3.99 6.14 -15.63
CA LEU A 3 3.37 5.99 -16.96
C LEU A 3 4.23 6.46 -18.15
N VAL A 4 5.34 7.16 -17.92
CA VAL A 4 6.19 7.70 -19.00
C VAL A 4 7.46 6.86 -19.24
N GLY A 5 7.48 5.62 -18.73
CA GLY A 5 8.58 4.67 -18.95
C GLY A 5 9.86 4.98 -18.16
N ILE A 6 9.81 5.93 -17.24
CA ILE A 6 10.90 6.18 -16.29
C ILE A 6 10.84 5.08 -15.22
N PRO A 7 11.96 4.39 -14.91
CA PRO A 7 11.98 3.36 -13.89
C PRO A 7 11.80 3.99 -12.51
N VAL A 8 10.55 4.01 -12.04
CA VAL A 8 10.16 4.46 -10.71
C VAL A 8 9.90 3.22 -9.86
N PRO A 9 10.40 3.17 -8.61
CA PRO A 9 10.08 2.09 -7.69
C PRO A 9 8.56 1.86 -7.58
N PRO A 10 8.10 0.60 -7.54
CA PRO A 10 6.68 0.28 -7.41
C PRO A 10 6.13 0.74 -6.07
N GLY A 11 4.82 1.01 -6.04
CA GLY A 11 4.10 1.45 -4.86
C GLY A 11 2.62 1.59 -5.17
N PHE A 12 1.86 2.03 -4.18
CA PHE A 12 0.43 2.28 -4.30
C PHE A 12 0.07 3.60 -3.58
N THR A 13 -1.15 4.07 -3.78
CA THR A 13 -1.63 5.31 -3.18
C THR A 13 -2.95 5.04 -2.49
N ILE A 14 -3.01 5.39 -1.21
CA ILE A 14 -4.28 5.48 -0.47
C ILE A 14 -4.90 6.82 -0.84
N THR A 15 -6.14 6.81 -1.32
CA THR A 15 -6.78 8.01 -1.84
C THR A 15 -7.15 8.99 -0.74
N THR A 16 -7.47 10.23 -1.08
CA THR A 16 -7.82 11.26 -0.08
C THR A 16 -9.18 11.02 0.57
N GLU A 17 -10.09 10.28 -0.08
CA GLU A 17 -11.40 9.91 0.47
C GLU A 17 -11.25 9.12 1.77
N VAL A 18 -10.22 8.28 1.87
CA VAL A 18 -9.87 7.56 3.09
C VAL A 18 -9.54 8.51 4.24
N CYS A 19 -8.92 9.66 3.96
CA CYS A 19 -8.66 10.66 4.98
C CYS A 19 -9.96 11.25 5.52
N THR A 20 -10.94 11.51 4.63
CA THR A 20 -12.28 11.94 5.05
C THR A 20 -12.94 10.86 5.91
N GLU A 21 -12.95 9.60 5.47
CA GLU A 21 -13.51 8.48 6.24
C GLU A 21 -12.86 8.35 7.62
N TYR A 22 -11.53 8.46 7.70
CA TYR A 22 -10.79 8.42 8.95
C TYR A 22 -11.28 9.47 9.96
N ASN A 23 -11.60 10.67 9.49
CA ASN A 23 -12.10 11.75 10.34
C ASN A 23 -13.58 11.53 10.74
N GLU A 24 -14.38 10.86 9.90
CA GLU A 24 -15.81 10.64 10.15
C GLU A 24 -16.10 9.42 11.03
N VAL A 25 -15.49 8.28 10.72
CA VAL A 25 -15.76 6.99 11.41
C VAL A 25 -14.65 6.60 12.40
N GLY A 26 -13.54 7.34 12.40
CA GLY A 26 -12.41 7.10 13.28
C GLY A 26 -11.41 6.06 12.76
N LYS A 27 -10.29 5.96 13.48
CA LYS A 27 -9.13 5.13 13.10
C LYS A 27 -9.48 3.65 12.94
N ASP A 28 -10.08 3.05 13.96
CA ASP A 28 -10.19 1.58 14.02
C ASP A 28 -11.12 1.04 12.93
N GLU A 29 -12.24 1.72 12.67
CA GLU A 29 -13.17 1.35 11.60
C GLU A 29 -12.55 1.57 10.22
N THR A 30 -11.80 2.66 10.03
CA THR A 30 -11.12 2.94 8.76
C THR A 30 -10.03 1.90 8.46
N VAL A 31 -9.20 1.57 9.46
CA VAL A 31 -8.16 0.54 9.33
C VAL A 31 -8.79 -0.81 9.03
N LYS A 32 -9.88 -1.18 9.72
CA LYS A 32 -10.59 -2.44 9.48
C LYS A 32 -11.10 -2.58 8.04
N ARG A 33 -11.58 -1.49 7.44
CA ARG A 33 -12.05 -1.47 6.05
C ARG A 33 -10.91 -1.55 5.04
N LEU A 34 -9.79 -0.91 5.32
CA LEU A 34 -8.66 -0.82 4.39
C LEU A 34 -7.66 -1.97 4.46
N LYS A 35 -7.64 -2.71 5.57
CA LYS A 35 -6.57 -3.65 5.86
C LYS A 35 -6.33 -4.64 4.71
N ASP A 36 -7.40 -5.25 4.20
CA ASP A 36 -7.30 -6.25 3.14
C ASP A 36 -6.78 -5.65 1.82
N GLU A 37 -7.20 -4.41 1.49
CA GLU A 37 -6.74 -3.70 0.30
C GLU A 37 -5.25 -3.30 0.41
N VAL A 38 -4.83 -2.84 1.59
CA VAL A 38 -3.42 -2.50 1.85
C VAL A 38 -2.54 -3.75 1.81
N GLU A 39 -2.97 -4.86 2.42
CA GLU A 39 -2.24 -6.13 2.39
C GLU A 39 -2.11 -6.67 0.95
N ALA A 40 -3.17 -6.57 0.14
CA ALA A 40 -3.13 -6.94 -1.27
C ALA A 40 -2.18 -6.04 -2.08
N ALA A 41 -2.17 -4.73 -1.81
CA ALA A 41 -1.29 -3.79 -2.49
C ALA A 41 0.19 -3.98 -2.10
N VAL A 42 0.48 -4.27 -0.83
CA VAL A 42 1.83 -4.64 -0.37
C VAL A 42 2.30 -5.89 -1.10
N LYS A 43 1.47 -6.93 -1.16
CA LYS A 43 1.79 -8.17 -1.89
C LYS A 43 2.09 -7.93 -3.36
N TYR A 44 1.35 -7.04 -4.02
CA TYR A 44 1.61 -6.66 -5.40
C TYR A 44 2.99 -5.99 -5.56
N VAL A 45 3.40 -5.15 -4.60
CA VAL A 45 4.74 -4.54 -4.59
C VAL A 45 5.83 -5.60 -4.37
N GLU A 46 5.63 -6.54 -3.44
CA GLU A 46 6.54 -7.67 -3.19
C GLU A 46 6.74 -8.52 -4.46
N GLU A 47 5.67 -8.82 -5.20
CA GLU A 47 5.73 -9.59 -6.45
C GLU A 47 6.56 -8.90 -7.53
N ILE A 48 6.49 -7.56 -7.63
CA ILE A 48 7.29 -6.79 -8.59
C ILE A 48 8.75 -6.69 -8.14
N MET A 49 8.99 -6.50 -6.85
CA MET A 49 10.33 -6.27 -6.30
C MET A 49 11.11 -7.57 -6.05
N GLY A 50 10.42 -8.69 -5.89
CA GLY A 50 11.03 -9.96 -5.50
C GLY A 50 11.56 -9.96 -4.06
N SER A 51 11.13 -9.02 -3.22
CA SER A 51 11.45 -8.88 -1.79
C SER A 51 10.18 -8.91 -0.95
N LYS A 52 10.31 -9.12 0.37
CA LYS A 52 9.17 -9.25 1.29
C LYS A 52 9.20 -8.24 2.41
N TYR A 53 8.05 -7.66 2.71
CA TYR A 53 7.89 -6.65 3.75
C TYR A 53 8.18 -7.24 5.12
N GLY A 54 9.17 -6.67 5.80
CA GLY A 54 9.61 -7.15 7.11
C GLY A 54 10.38 -8.48 7.12
N ASP A 55 10.81 -8.98 5.95
CA ASP A 55 11.65 -10.17 5.87
C ASP A 55 13.09 -9.88 6.32
N ASN A 56 13.69 -10.82 7.05
CA ASN A 56 15.04 -10.63 7.61
C ASN A 56 16.17 -10.91 6.60
N GLU A 57 15.91 -11.73 5.58
CA GLU A 57 16.91 -12.15 4.59
C GLU A 57 16.84 -11.29 3.33
N ASN A 58 15.64 -10.90 2.89
CA ASN A 58 15.40 -10.07 1.72
C ASN A 58 14.29 -9.02 1.96
N PRO A 59 14.59 -7.97 2.76
CA PRO A 59 13.60 -6.98 3.18
C PRO A 59 13.11 -6.10 2.03
N LEU A 60 11.80 -5.88 2.01
CA LEU A 60 11.14 -4.74 1.36
C LEU A 60 10.92 -3.61 2.37
#